data_AF-A0A6C1PNZ5-F1
#
_entry.id   AF-A0A6C1PNZ5-F1
#
_cell.length_a   1.000
_cell.length_b   1.000
_cell.length_c   1.000
_cell.angle_alpha   90.00
_cell.angle_beta   90.00
_cell.angle_gamma   90.00
#
_symmetry.space_group_name_H-M   'P 1'
#
loop_
_entity.id
_entity.type
_entity.pdbx_description
1 polymer ?
#
loop_
_entity_poly.entity_id
_entity_poly.type
_entity_poly.pdbx_seq_one_letter_code
_entity_poly.pdbx_strand_id
1 'polypeptide(L)'
;MSKDSKATVEALLQQVAAAFRFDRDETERFVAKPLARLIASLPFLAGCDHPQRTAVEHLGVYVLSCKETREAFYATPEDDRDVYARLEAGMHFSGGDQAIIARGMALIALTMVNDYVRDVTVDRVLGKHNPVATGAWDAPELIERLTDQVNAVRCPEMDEILSLEEGTLAFWNAT
;
A
#
# COMPACT_ATOMS: atom_id res chain seq x y z
N MET A 1 -8.22 -16.67 -5.01
CA MET A 1 -7.85 -16.86 -3.58
C MET A 1 -8.82 -17.83 -2.93
N SER A 2 -8.33 -18.81 -2.15
CA SER A 2 -9.20 -19.78 -1.46
C SER A 2 -10.01 -19.12 -0.34
N LYS A 3 -11.11 -19.76 0.07
CA LYS A 3 -11.92 -19.32 1.22
C LYS A 3 -11.08 -19.24 2.51
N ASP A 4 -10.19 -20.21 2.71
CA ASP A 4 -9.33 -20.28 3.89
C ASP A 4 -8.31 -19.14 3.92
N SER A 5 -7.75 -18.76 2.76
CA SER A 5 -6.88 -17.60 2.66
C SER A 5 -7.62 -16.29 2.92
N LYS A 6 -8.87 -16.14 2.43
CA LYS A 6 -9.71 -14.96 2.74
C LYS A 6 -9.95 -14.83 4.26
N ALA A 7 -10.30 -15.92 4.93
CA ALA A 7 -10.50 -15.93 6.39
C ALA A 7 -9.20 -15.64 7.16
N THR A 8 -8.07 -16.15 6.67
CA THR A 8 -6.76 -15.89 7.27
C THR A 8 -6.37 -14.41 7.17
N VAL A 9 -6.54 -13.80 6.00
CA VAL A 9 -6.28 -12.36 5.81
C VAL A 9 -7.10 -11.50 6.77
N GLU A 10 -8.39 -11.80 6.92
CA GLU A 10 -9.26 -11.05 7.85
C GLU A 10 -8.79 -11.21 9.31
N ALA A 11 -8.42 -12.42 9.72
CA ALA A 11 -7.86 -12.66 11.04
C ALA A 11 -6.55 -11.89 11.28
N LEU A 12 -5.68 -11.76 10.26
CA LEU A 12 -4.45 -11.00 10.37
C LEU A 12 -4.69 -9.51 10.55
N LEU A 13 -5.63 -8.93 9.80
CA LEU A 13 -6.00 -7.52 9.96
C LEU A 13 -6.51 -7.26 11.39
N GLN A 14 -7.36 -8.13 11.92
CA GLN A 14 -7.84 -8.05 13.30
C GLN A 14 -6.71 -8.16 14.33
N GLN A 15 -5.78 -9.11 14.13
CA GLN A 15 -4.64 -9.31 15.03
C GLN A 15 -3.68 -8.11 15.01
N VAL A 16 -3.40 -7.53 13.84
CA VAL A 16 -2.58 -6.33 13.72
C VAL A 16 -3.28 -5.14 14.37
N ALA A 17 -4.58 -4.92 14.11
CA ALA A 17 -5.34 -3.86 14.77
C ALA A 17 -5.27 -3.98 16.30
N ALA A 18 -5.44 -5.20 16.84
CA ALA A 18 -5.31 -5.47 18.27
C ALA A 18 -3.88 -5.22 18.79
N ALA A 19 -2.84 -5.62 18.05
CA ALA A 19 -1.44 -5.41 18.42
C ALA A 19 -1.09 -3.92 18.52
N PHE A 20 -1.66 -3.10 17.63
CA PHE A 20 -1.54 -1.64 17.64
C PHE A 20 -2.60 -0.93 18.50
N ARG A 21 -3.38 -1.70 19.28
CA ARG A 21 -4.40 -1.20 20.23
C ARG A 21 -5.43 -0.27 19.58
N PHE A 22 -5.86 -0.60 18.36
CA PHE A 22 -6.95 0.12 17.73
C PHE A 22 -8.21 -0.03 18.58
N ASP A 23 -8.95 1.06 18.74
CA ASP A 23 -10.29 0.96 19.29
C ASP A 23 -11.23 0.23 18.31
N ARG A 24 -12.49 0.07 18.71
CA ARG A 24 -13.47 -0.64 17.89
C ARG A 24 -13.68 0.03 16.53
N ASP A 25 -13.85 1.34 16.51
CA ASP A 25 -14.18 2.10 15.29
C ASP A 25 -12.95 2.19 14.37
N GLU A 26 -11.75 2.31 14.94
CA GLU A 26 -10.48 2.20 14.22
C GLU A 26 -10.31 0.80 13.60
N THR A 27 -10.62 -0.26 14.37
CA THR A 27 -10.50 -1.65 13.89
C THR A 27 -11.46 -1.91 12.72
N GLU A 28 -12.73 -1.51 12.86
CA GLU A 28 -13.74 -1.67 11.81
C GLU A 28 -13.32 -0.96 10.52
N ARG A 29 -12.80 0.28 10.62
CA ARG A 29 -12.30 1.04 9.45
C ARG A 29 -11.05 0.43 8.84
N PHE A 30 -10.09 -0.02 9.64
CA PHE A 30 -8.86 -0.64 9.16
C PHE A 30 -9.11 -1.96 8.42
N VAL A 31 -9.95 -2.83 8.98
CA VAL A 31 -10.28 -4.14 8.39
C VAL A 31 -11.06 -3.98 7.08
N ALA A 32 -11.87 -2.93 6.97
CA ALA A 32 -12.60 -2.57 5.76
C ALA A 32 -11.74 -1.84 4.72
N LYS A 33 -10.55 -1.34 5.08
CA LYS A 33 -9.72 -0.50 4.20
C LYS A 33 -9.16 -1.31 3.02
N PRO A 34 -9.51 -0.96 1.76
CA PRO A 34 -9.02 -1.70 0.58
C PRO A 34 -7.50 -1.82 0.50
N LEU A 35 -6.77 -0.73 0.79
CA LEU A 35 -5.30 -0.74 0.78
C LEU A 35 -4.72 -1.71 1.83
N ALA A 36 -5.23 -1.68 3.06
CA ALA A 36 -4.79 -2.61 4.11
C ALA A 36 -5.06 -4.07 3.71
N ARG A 37 -6.24 -4.34 3.14
CA ARG A 37 -6.61 -5.66 2.64
C ARG A 37 -5.72 -6.12 1.49
N LEU A 38 -5.34 -5.22 0.57
CA LEU A 38 -4.42 -5.53 -0.52
C LEU A 38 -3.04 -5.88 0.02
N ILE A 39 -2.50 -5.06 0.92
CA ILE A 39 -1.20 -5.29 1.59
C ILE A 39 -1.21 -6.67 2.28
N ALA A 40 -2.27 -6.97 3.02
CA ALA A 40 -2.42 -8.25 3.70
C ALA A 40 -2.54 -9.46 2.75
N SER A 41 -3.19 -9.27 1.59
CA SER A 41 -3.52 -10.35 0.66
C SER A 41 -2.42 -10.63 -0.36
N LEU A 42 -1.62 -9.62 -0.72
CA LEU A 42 -0.65 -9.71 -1.81
C LEU A 42 0.34 -10.89 -1.64
N PRO A 43 0.91 -11.16 -0.45
CA PRO A 43 1.79 -12.32 -0.27
C PRO A 43 1.09 -13.66 -0.53
N PHE A 44 -0.20 -13.78 -0.20
CA PHE A 44 -0.99 -14.98 -0.44
C PHE A 44 -1.35 -15.14 -1.92
N LEU A 45 -1.77 -14.05 -2.57
CA LEU A 45 -2.10 -14.03 -3.99
C LEU A 45 -0.90 -14.40 -4.86
N ALA A 46 0.28 -13.91 -4.48
CA ALA A 46 1.53 -14.23 -5.16
C ALA A 46 2.06 -15.63 -4.85
N GLY A 47 1.57 -16.32 -3.82
CA GLY A 47 2.12 -17.60 -3.39
C GLY A 47 3.56 -17.48 -2.85
N CYS A 48 3.82 -16.45 -2.04
CA CYS A 48 5.11 -16.27 -1.36
C CYS A 48 5.43 -17.43 -0.39
N ASP A 49 6.70 -17.58 -0.01
CA ASP A 49 7.16 -18.70 0.85
C ASP A 49 6.54 -18.66 2.26
N HIS A 50 6.37 -17.46 2.82
CA HIS A 50 5.89 -17.21 4.17
C HIS A 50 4.79 -16.13 4.20
N PRO A 51 3.67 -16.34 3.49
CA PRO A 51 2.76 -15.26 3.14
C PRO A 51 2.14 -14.58 4.37
N GLN A 52 1.85 -15.34 5.42
CA GLN A 52 1.35 -14.79 6.68
C GLN A 52 2.34 -13.88 7.40
N ARG A 53 3.62 -14.30 7.50
CA ARG A 53 4.66 -13.51 8.16
C ARG A 53 4.89 -12.20 7.39
N THR A 54 5.04 -12.33 6.07
CA THR A 54 5.21 -11.19 5.17
C THR A 54 4.04 -10.21 5.27
N ALA A 55 2.79 -10.70 5.29
CA ALA A 55 1.62 -9.84 5.44
C ALA A 55 1.61 -9.06 6.76
N VAL A 56 1.98 -9.70 7.89
CA VAL A 56 2.06 -9.02 9.19
C VAL A 56 3.15 -7.96 9.21
N GLU A 57 4.33 -8.25 8.65
CA GLU A 57 5.43 -7.29 8.53
C GLU A 57 5.00 -6.06 7.72
N HIS A 58 4.40 -6.28 6.53
CA HIS A 58 3.94 -5.19 5.66
C HIS A 58 2.84 -4.36 6.30
N LEU A 59 1.86 -5.00 6.93
CA LEU A 59 0.79 -4.31 7.67
C LEU A 59 1.34 -3.50 8.85
N GLY A 60 2.32 -4.04 9.58
CA GLY A 60 2.95 -3.33 10.69
C GLY A 60 3.62 -2.04 10.22
N VAL A 61 4.39 -2.10 9.14
CA VAL A 61 5.02 -0.92 8.53
C VAL A 61 3.97 0.06 8.02
N TYR A 62 2.92 -0.43 7.37
CA TYR A 62 1.81 0.41 6.90
C TYR A 62 1.15 1.18 8.06
N VAL A 63 0.80 0.50 9.16
CA VAL A 63 0.20 1.16 10.33
C VAL A 63 1.16 2.18 10.95
N LEU A 64 2.44 1.84 11.10
CA LEU A 64 3.46 2.78 11.59
C LEU A 64 3.61 4.01 10.67
N SER A 65 3.45 3.84 9.36
CA SER A 65 3.47 4.96 8.39
C SER A 65 2.26 5.90 8.52
N CYS A 66 1.20 5.47 9.20
CA CYS A 66 -0.06 6.20 9.29
C CYS A 66 -0.33 6.83 10.65
N LYS A 67 0.30 6.33 11.73
CA LYS A 67 0.04 6.78 13.11
C LYS A 67 1.16 7.67 13.66
N GLU A 68 1.45 7.58 14.95
CA GLU A 68 2.31 8.50 15.69
C GLU A 68 3.75 8.53 15.16
N THR A 69 4.19 7.46 14.49
CA THR A 69 5.52 7.36 13.87
C THR A 69 5.58 7.87 12.43
N ARG A 70 4.47 8.41 11.88
CA ARG A 70 4.35 8.81 10.47
C ARG A 70 5.47 9.74 9.99
N GLU A 71 6.03 10.57 10.87
CA GLU A 71 7.12 11.49 10.50
C GLU A 71 8.40 10.76 10.08
N ALA A 72 8.69 9.60 10.70
CA ALA A 72 9.83 8.76 10.33
C ALA A 72 9.64 8.11 8.94
N PHE A 73 8.42 8.15 8.41
CA PHE A 73 8.06 7.66 7.10
C PHE A 73 7.70 8.82 6.16
N TYR A 74 8.09 10.07 6.40
CA TYR A 74 7.95 11.08 5.36
C TYR A 74 8.91 10.83 4.21
N ALA A 75 8.49 11.18 2.99
CA ALA A 75 9.39 11.12 1.85
C ALA A 75 10.59 12.02 2.09
N THR A 76 11.72 11.58 1.57
CA THR A 76 13.01 12.27 1.58
C THR A 76 13.50 12.42 0.14
N PRO A 77 14.49 13.28 -0.13
CA PRO A 77 15.11 13.35 -1.45
C PRO A 77 15.74 12.02 -1.92
N GLU A 78 16.04 11.10 -1.02
CA GLU A 78 16.56 9.76 -1.38
C GLU A 78 15.48 8.89 -2.03
N ASP A 79 14.21 9.14 -1.72
CA ASP A 79 13.05 8.44 -2.30
C ASP A 79 12.73 8.92 -3.73
N ASP A 80 13.28 10.06 -4.17
CA ASP A 80 13.01 10.65 -5.48
C ASP A 80 13.49 9.75 -6.63
N ARG A 81 14.42 8.83 -6.36
CA ARG A 81 15.05 7.94 -7.36
C ARG A 81 14.07 6.99 -8.07
N ASP A 82 13.06 6.51 -7.34
CA ASP A 82 12.10 5.53 -7.83
C ASP A 82 10.89 5.46 -6.89
N VAL A 83 9.67 5.35 -7.45
CA VAL A 83 8.43 5.31 -6.66
C VAL A 83 8.39 4.14 -5.66
N TYR A 84 9.01 3.00 -5.99
CA TYR A 84 9.07 1.84 -5.12
C TYR A 84 10.14 1.95 -4.03
N ALA A 85 11.14 2.82 -4.19
CA ALA A 85 12.11 3.08 -3.11
C ALA A 85 11.38 3.52 -1.84
N ARG A 86 10.32 4.31 -2.00
CA ARG A 86 9.48 4.78 -0.90
C ARG A 86 8.71 3.66 -0.18
N LEU A 87 8.48 2.54 -0.86
CA LEU A 87 7.78 1.35 -0.35
C LEU A 87 8.75 0.28 0.18
N GLU A 88 10.05 0.42 -0.06
CA GLU A 88 11.08 -0.59 0.22
C GLU A 88 11.03 -1.05 1.68
N ALA A 89 10.93 -0.11 2.63
CA ALA A 89 10.91 -0.41 4.06
C ALA A 89 9.77 -1.36 4.50
N GLY A 90 8.71 -1.49 3.71
CA GLY A 90 7.49 -2.21 4.10
C GLY A 90 7.00 -3.25 3.10
N MET A 91 7.69 -3.50 1.99
CA MET A 91 7.18 -4.31 0.88
C MET A 91 8.23 -5.27 0.29
N HIS A 92 8.85 -6.07 1.15
CA HIS A 92 9.76 -7.13 0.73
C HIS A 92 9.05 -8.50 0.64
N PHE A 93 9.28 -9.24 -0.45
CA PHE A 93 8.66 -10.53 -0.70
C PHE A 93 9.73 -11.63 -0.85
N SER A 94 9.46 -12.82 -0.31
CA SER A 94 10.26 -14.03 -0.54
C SER A 94 9.48 -15.00 -1.42
N GLY A 95 10.07 -15.41 -2.54
CA GLY A 95 9.42 -16.26 -3.52
C GLY A 95 8.22 -15.59 -4.20
N GLY A 96 7.26 -16.40 -4.63
CA GLY A 96 6.02 -15.96 -5.25
C GLY A 96 6.12 -15.52 -6.72
N ASP A 97 4.95 -15.38 -7.34
CA ASP A 97 4.77 -14.90 -8.71
C ASP A 97 5.08 -13.40 -8.79
N GLN A 98 6.21 -13.08 -9.44
CA GLN A 98 6.70 -11.72 -9.58
C GLN A 98 5.75 -10.82 -10.38
N ALA A 99 4.96 -11.38 -11.31
CA ALA A 99 3.99 -10.60 -12.08
C ALA A 99 2.82 -10.15 -11.18
N ILE A 100 2.36 -11.03 -10.28
CA ILE A 100 1.32 -10.70 -9.29
C ILE A 100 1.84 -9.69 -8.27
N ILE A 101 3.07 -9.87 -7.78
CA ILE A 101 3.71 -8.91 -6.86
C ILE A 101 3.82 -7.54 -7.50
N ALA A 102 4.39 -7.46 -8.71
CA ALA A 102 4.55 -6.20 -9.43
C ALA A 102 3.21 -5.48 -9.63
N ARG A 103 2.17 -6.22 -10.01
CA ARG A 103 0.81 -5.69 -10.16
C ARG A 103 0.27 -5.09 -8.85
N GLY A 104 0.37 -5.82 -7.74
CA GLY A 104 -0.10 -5.35 -6.44
C GLY A 104 0.69 -4.15 -5.92
N MET A 105 2.01 -4.17 -6.13
CA MET A 105 2.88 -3.04 -5.81
C MET A 105 2.53 -1.80 -6.64
N ALA A 106 2.17 -1.96 -7.91
CA ALA A 106 1.73 -0.84 -8.74
C ALA A 106 0.43 -0.21 -8.24
N LEU A 107 -0.56 -1.01 -7.77
CA LEU A 107 -1.77 -0.49 -7.13
C LEU A 107 -1.46 0.28 -5.84
N ILE A 108 -0.60 -0.26 -4.98
CA ILE A 108 -0.16 0.41 -3.75
C ILE A 108 0.55 1.74 -4.08
N ALA A 109 1.47 1.72 -5.04
CA ALA A 109 2.17 2.92 -5.49
C ALA A 109 1.23 3.96 -6.11
N LEU A 110 0.21 3.54 -6.88
CA LEU A 110 -0.81 4.45 -7.40
C LEU A 110 -1.54 5.19 -6.29
N THR A 111 -1.99 4.49 -5.26
CA THR A 111 -2.63 5.13 -4.10
C THR A 111 -1.70 6.14 -3.44
N MET A 112 -0.42 5.80 -3.26
CA MET A 112 0.58 6.71 -2.69
C MET A 112 0.84 7.95 -3.56
N VAL A 113 0.98 7.79 -4.88
CA VAL A 113 1.22 8.90 -5.80
C VAL A 113 0.04 9.86 -5.82
N ASN A 114 -1.20 9.33 -5.81
CA ASN A 114 -2.40 10.17 -5.74
C ASN A 114 -2.47 10.97 -4.44
N ASP A 115 -2.05 10.39 -3.31
CA ASP A 115 -1.92 11.10 -2.04
C ASP A 115 -0.91 12.27 -2.15
N TYR A 116 0.26 12.05 -2.76
CA TYR A 116 1.22 13.13 -2.96
C TYR A 116 0.69 14.24 -3.88
N VAL A 117 0.01 13.88 -4.97
CA VAL A 117 -0.63 14.85 -5.89
C VAL A 117 -1.65 15.72 -5.14
N ARG A 118 -2.50 15.09 -4.32
CA ARG A 118 -3.52 15.80 -3.53
C ARG A 118 -2.87 16.72 -2.49
N ASP A 119 -1.83 16.23 -1.82
CA ASP A 119 -1.27 16.88 -0.63
C ASP A 119 -0.19 17.94 -0.96
N VAL A 120 0.15 18.16 -2.25
CA VAL A 120 1.14 19.16 -2.72
C VAL A 120 1.04 20.51 -1.99
N THR A 121 -0.18 21.05 -1.86
CA THR A 121 -0.38 22.37 -1.25
C THR A 121 -0.15 22.35 0.26
N VAL A 122 -0.68 21.33 0.93
CA VAL A 122 -0.57 21.18 2.39
C VAL A 122 0.88 20.88 2.78
N ASP A 123 1.55 19.97 2.08
CA ASP A 123 2.94 19.62 2.34
C ASP A 123 3.87 20.82 2.16
N ARG A 124 3.63 21.65 1.14
CA ARG A 124 4.38 22.91 0.94
C ARG A 124 4.20 23.85 2.13
N VAL A 125 2.98 24.04 2.63
CA VAL A 125 2.70 24.89 3.81
C VAL A 125 3.38 24.34 5.06
N LEU A 126 3.41 23.01 5.21
CA LEU A 126 4.02 22.33 6.36
C LEU A 126 5.54 22.14 6.23
N GLY A 127 6.15 22.55 5.11
CA GLY A 127 7.59 22.35 4.85
C GLY A 127 8.00 20.88 4.70
N LYS A 128 7.07 19.99 4.32
CA LYS A 128 7.34 18.57 4.07
C LYS A 128 7.84 18.37 2.65
N HIS A 129 8.77 17.43 2.48
CA HIS A 129 9.19 17.01 1.15
C HIS A 129 8.07 16.23 0.47
N ASN A 130 7.77 16.61 -0.77
CA ASN A 130 6.77 15.98 -1.61
C ASN A 130 7.38 15.83 -3.01
N PRO A 131 7.66 14.60 -3.47
CA PRO A 131 8.36 14.34 -4.74
C PRO A 131 7.63 14.89 -5.98
N VAL A 132 6.29 15.00 -5.92
CA VAL A 132 5.50 15.61 -6.99
C VAL A 132 5.67 17.12 -6.98
N ALA A 133 5.65 17.75 -5.81
CA ALA A 133 5.80 19.19 -5.67
C ALA A 133 7.19 19.70 -6.07
N THR A 134 8.23 18.88 -5.91
CA THR A 134 9.61 19.18 -6.33
C THR A 134 9.87 18.89 -7.80
N GLY A 135 8.94 18.22 -8.49
CA GLY A 135 9.10 17.78 -9.88
C GLY A 135 10.01 16.56 -10.04
N ALA A 136 10.40 15.92 -8.94
CA ALA A 136 11.16 14.67 -8.98
C ALA A 136 10.32 13.52 -9.56
N TRP A 137 9.03 13.50 -9.25
CA TRP A 137 8.07 12.60 -9.86
C TRP A 137 7.15 13.38 -10.83
N ASP A 138 7.22 13.04 -12.11
CA ASP A 138 6.20 13.43 -13.09
C ASP A 138 4.95 12.58 -12.82
N ALA A 139 4.00 13.13 -12.07
CA ALA A 139 2.83 12.39 -11.62
C ALA A 139 1.96 11.86 -12.79
N PRO A 140 1.64 12.65 -13.84
CA PRO A 140 0.95 12.12 -15.02
C PRO A 140 1.65 10.90 -15.64
N GLU A 141 2.95 11.00 -15.93
CA GLU A 141 3.71 9.88 -16.53
C GLU A 141 3.75 8.67 -15.58
N LEU A 142 3.94 8.92 -14.29
CA LEU A 142 4.03 7.88 -13.27
C LEU A 142 2.71 7.13 -13.11
N ILE A 143 1.58 7.84 -13.10
CA ILE A 143 0.24 7.25 -13.00
C ILE A 143 -0.06 6.40 -14.25
N GLU A 144 0.26 6.90 -15.44
CA GLU A 144 0.10 6.14 -16.70
C GLU A 144 0.92 4.84 -16.65
N ARG A 145 2.20 4.94 -16.33
CA ARG A 145 3.11 3.79 -16.22
C ARG A 145 2.63 2.75 -15.20
N LEU A 146 2.19 3.19 -14.03
CA LEU A 146 1.69 2.26 -13.00
C LEU A 146 0.35 1.63 -13.44
N THR A 147 -0.52 2.38 -14.10
CA THR A 147 -1.77 1.88 -14.66
C THR A 147 -1.51 0.78 -15.69
N ASP A 148 -0.55 0.98 -16.58
CA ASP A 148 -0.14 -0.03 -17.56
C ASP A 148 0.36 -1.31 -16.89
N GLN A 149 1.16 -1.19 -15.82
CA GLN A 149 1.62 -2.36 -15.06
C GLN A 149 0.47 -3.12 -14.38
N VAL A 150 -0.53 -2.41 -13.83
CA VAL A 150 -1.73 -3.05 -13.27
C VAL A 150 -2.51 -3.81 -14.34
N ASN A 151 -2.63 -3.22 -15.54
CA ASN A 151 -3.38 -3.80 -16.66
C ASN A 151 -2.63 -4.94 -17.38
N ALA A 152 -1.30 -4.99 -17.27
CA ALA A 152 -0.47 -6.03 -17.90
C ALA A 152 -0.74 -7.44 -17.35
N VAL A 153 -1.26 -7.54 -16.12
CA VAL A 153 -1.51 -8.81 -15.44
C VAL A 153 -2.96 -8.86 -14.97
N ARG A 154 -3.74 -9.84 -15.44
CA ARG A 154 -5.12 -10.04 -14.98
C ARG A 154 -5.13 -10.78 -13.64
N CYS A 155 -5.72 -10.18 -12.61
CA CYS A 155 -5.90 -10.82 -11.30
C CYS A 155 -7.26 -10.44 -10.69
N PRO A 156 -8.35 -11.17 -11.01
CA PRO A 156 -9.69 -10.82 -10.56
C PRO A 156 -9.83 -10.77 -9.05
N GLU A 157 -9.12 -11.63 -8.32
CA GLU A 157 -9.19 -11.64 -6.85
C GLU A 157 -8.49 -10.44 -6.21
N MET A 158 -7.52 -9.83 -6.89
CA MET A 158 -6.94 -8.56 -6.47
C MET A 158 -7.88 -7.40 -6.78
N ASP A 159 -8.57 -7.45 -7.92
CA ASP A 159 -9.58 -6.44 -8.31
C ASP A 159 -10.80 -6.45 -7.39
N GLU A 160 -11.16 -7.60 -6.81
CA GLU A 160 -12.18 -7.71 -5.75
C GLU A 160 -11.76 -6.99 -4.45
N ILE A 161 -10.47 -6.76 -4.24
CA ILE A 161 -9.92 -6.16 -3.01
C ILE A 161 -9.69 -4.67 -3.18
N LEU A 162 -9.01 -4.30 -4.27
CA LEU A 162 -8.75 -2.94 -4.68
C LEU A 162 -8.64 -2.91 -6.20
N SER A 163 -9.69 -2.43 -6.86
CA SER A 163 -9.67 -2.21 -8.30
C SER A 163 -8.76 -1.05 -8.67
N LEU A 164 -8.38 -0.95 -9.95
CA LEU A 164 -7.61 0.20 -10.46
C LEU A 164 -8.32 1.53 -10.20
N GLU A 165 -9.64 1.59 -10.47
CA GLU A 165 -10.44 2.79 -10.24
C GLU A 165 -10.43 3.19 -8.77
N GLU A 166 -10.67 2.24 -7.86
CA GLU A 166 -10.59 2.50 -6.41
C GLU A 166 -9.17 2.88 -5.98
N GLY A 167 -8.14 2.27 -6.55
CA GLY A 167 -6.73 2.57 -6.26
C GLY A 167 -6.36 4.03 -6.53
N THR A 168 -6.99 4.64 -7.55
CA THR A 168 -6.81 6.06 -7.87
C THR A 168 -7.54 7.02 -6.92
N LEU A 169 -8.56 6.53 -6.22
CA LEU A 169 -9.38 7.32 -5.29
C LEU A 169 -9.09 7.01 -3.82
N ALA A 170 -8.36 5.93 -3.54
CA ALA A 170 -8.02 5.49 -2.20
C ALA A 170 -7.05 6.46 -1.52
N PHE A 171 -7.07 6.44 -0.18
CA PHE A 171 -6.21 7.23 0.68
C PHE A 171 -5.23 6.31 1.40
N TRP A 172 -3.99 6.76 1.63
CA TRP A 172 -2.94 6.01 2.33
C TRP A 172 -3.21 5.85 3.84
N ASN A 173 -4.21 6.52 4.42
CA ASN A 173 -4.50 6.42 5.86
C ASN A 173 -4.98 5.02 6.30
N ALA A 174 -4.57 4.62 7.51
CA ALA A 174 -4.94 3.34 8.10
C ALA A 174 -6.38 3.28 8.62
N THR A 175 -7.04 4.42 8.88
CA THR A 175 -8.42 4.51 9.41
C THR A 175 -9.18 5.70 8.85
#